data_AF-A0A357JE15-F1
#
_entry.id   AF-A0A357JE15-F1
#
_cell.length_a   1.000
_cell.length_b   1.000
_cell.length_c   1.000
_cell.angle_alpha   90.00
_cell.angle_beta   90.00
_cell.angle_gamma   90.00
#
_symmetry.space_group_name_H-M   'P 1'
#
loop_
_entity.id
_entity.type
_entity.pdbx_description
1 polymer ?
#
loop_
_entity_poly.entity_id
_entity_poly.type
_entity_poly.pdbx_seq_one_letter_code
_entity_poly.pdbx_strand_id
1 'polypeptide(L)'
;MKKLVQIFKNKEVVGRIFFTIMILFVFRIGAAITAPGIQVNEDTLDSSNNIFALMNLLGGGALQNFSIFALGVSPYITAQIIIQLLSMDVLPALSELNKQGQYGRKKIEMATRYLTLMLAAVQAYGIIQTAKNTDWITFTFEENFINYAYVVTVMVAGAMLVMWLGDQITSKGIGN
;
A
#
# COMPACT_ATOMS: atom_id res chain seq x y z
N MET A 1 -26.77 -1.28 22.07
CA MET A 1 -26.35 -2.68 22.36
C MET A 1 -27.14 -3.75 21.58
N LYS A 2 -28.47 -3.66 21.42
CA LYS A 2 -29.26 -4.69 20.69
C LYS A 2 -28.82 -4.96 19.24
N LYS A 3 -28.32 -3.95 18.51
CA LYS A 3 -27.77 -4.10 17.15
C LYS A 3 -26.46 -4.91 17.10
N LEU A 4 -25.58 -4.76 18.10
CA LEU A 4 -24.31 -5.51 18.18
C LEU A 4 -24.59 -7.01 18.40
N VAL A 5 -25.54 -7.34 19.26
CA VAL A 5 -25.94 -8.73 19.54
C VAL A 5 -26.60 -9.38 18.31
N GLN A 6 -27.32 -8.61 17.48
CA GLN A 6 -27.88 -9.11 16.22
C GLN A 6 -26.81 -9.39 15.15
N ILE A 7 -25.74 -8.60 15.11
CA ILE A 7 -24.58 -8.83 14.21
C ILE A 7 -23.91 -10.17 14.52
N PHE A 8 -23.71 -10.48 15.80
CA PHE A 8 -23.14 -11.77 16.24
C PHE A 8 -24.07 -12.97 16.02
N LYS A 9 -25.35 -12.74 15.74
CA LYS A 9 -26.33 -13.81 15.48
C LYS A 9 -26.33 -14.26 14.01
N ASN A 10 -25.85 -13.41 13.10
CA ASN A 10 -25.76 -13.74 11.68
C ASN A 10 -24.39 -14.37 11.37
N LYS A 11 -24.36 -15.68 11.13
CA LYS A 11 -23.14 -16.44 10.81
C LYS A 11 -22.39 -15.88 9.60
N GLU A 12 -23.11 -15.31 8.63
CA GLU A 12 -22.48 -14.72 7.45
C GLU A 12 -21.68 -13.46 7.81
N VAL A 13 -22.27 -12.56 8.60
CA VAL A 13 -21.59 -11.31 9.02
C VAL A 13 -20.40 -11.62 9.91
N VAL A 14 -20.54 -12.57 10.85
CA VAL A 14 -19.43 -13.03 11.69
C VAL A 14 -18.31 -13.64 10.86
N GLY A 15 -18.63 -14.43 9.83
CA GLY A 15 -17.64 -14.98 8.89
C GLY A 15 -16.87 -13.89 8.14
N ARG A 16 -17.57 -12.85 7.68
CA ARG A 16 -16.94 -11.69 7.02
C ARG A 16 -16.08 -10.86 7.97
N ILE A 17 -16.51 -10.65 9.23
CA ILE A 17 -15.70 -9.99 10.28
C ILE A 17 -14.41 -10.76 10.51
N PHE A 18 -14.52 -12.07 10.71
CA PHE A 18 -13.37 -12.93 10.98
C PHE A 18 -12.37 -12.90 9.82
N PHE A 19 -12.86 -12.92 8.58
CA PHE A 19 -12.03 -12.79 7.39
C PHE A 19 -11.28 -11.46 7.35
N THR A 20 -11.96 -10.34 7.61
CA THR A 20 -11.30 -9.02 7.69
C THR A 20 -10.23 -8.99 8.79
N ILE A 21 -10.53 -9.50 10.00
CA ILE A 21 -9.56 -9.54 11.10
C ILE A 21 -8.34 -10.41 10.74
N MET A 22 -8.55 -11.55 10.08
CA MET A 22 -7.46 -12.41 9.63
C MET A 22 -6.53 -11.66 8.66
N ILE A 23 -7.09 -10.94 7.68
CA ILE A 23 -6.27 -10.15 6.74
C ILE A 23 -5.52 -9.04 7.46
N LEU A 24 -6.17 -8.32 8.39
CA LEU A 24 -5.50 -7.28 9.19
C LEU A 24 -4.34 -7.85 10.01
N PHE A 25 -4.49 -9.07 10.53
CA PHE A 25 -3.42 -9.76 11.24
C PHE A 25 -2.24 -10.10 10.30
N VAL A 26 -2.51 -10.60 9.09
CA VAL A 26 -1.47 -10.86 8.07
C VAL A 26 -0.76 -9.56 7.67
N PHE A 27 -1.50 -8.47 7.48
CA PHE A 27 -0.92 -7.15 7.22
C PHE A 27 -0.01 -6.71 8.37
N ARG A 28 -0.44 -6.91 9.62
CA ARG A 28 0.34 -6.52 10.80
C ARG A 28 1.64 -7.30 10.93
N ILE A 29 1.63 -8.60 10.60
CA ILE A 29 2.84 -9.41 10.56
C ILE A 29 3.79 -8.88 9.49
N GLY A 30 3.31 -8.65 8.26
CA GLY A 30 4.20 -8.14 7.21
C GLY A 30 4.71 -6.72 7.44
N ALA A 31 3.95 -5.88 8.15
CA ALA A 31 4.39 -4.56 8.59
C ALA A 31 5.44 -4.59 9.72
N ALA A 32 5.60 -5.74 10.39
CA ALA A 32 6.64 -5.97 11.39
C ALA A 32 7.92 -6.56 10.78
N ILE A 33 7.86 -7.12 9.57
CA ILE A 33 9.01 -7.68 8.87
C ILE A 33 9.72 -6.56 8.10
N THR A 34 10.88 -6.15 8.60
CA THR A 34 11.78 -5.20 7.91
C THR A 34 12.21 -5.75 6.55
N ALA A 35 12.32 -4.87 5.55
CA ALA A 35 12.78 -5.26 4.23
C ALA A 35 14.20 -5.86 4.31
N PRO A 36 14.48 -6.90 3.52
CA PRO A 36 15.75 -7.62 3.60
C PRO A 36 16.93 -6.69 3.30
N GLY A 37 17.94 -6.71 4.17
CA GLY A 37 19.17 -5.92 4.00
C GLY A 37 19.12 -4.49 4.51
N ILE A 38 18.06 -4.12 5.23
CA ILE A 38 17.92 -2.81 5.86
C ILE A 38 18.04 -2.95 7.38
N GLN A 39 18.93 -2.16 7.97
CA GLN A 39 18.92 -1.85 9.39
C GLN A 39 18.34 -0.46 9.59
N VAL A 40 17.35 -0.35 10.48
CA VAL A 40 16.70 0.92 10.82
C VAL A 40 17.40 1.51 12.02
N ASN A 41 17.87 2.74 11.89
CA ASN A 41 18.37 3.52 13.02
C ASN A 41 17.20 4.30 13.61
N GLU A 42 16.71 3.88 14.78
CA GLU A 42 15.55 4.51 15.42
C GLU A 42 15.87 5.91 15.98
N ASP A 43 17.15 6.20 16.25
CA ASP A 43 17.62 7.46 16.84
C ASP A 43 17.55 8.66 15.87
N THR A 44 17.49 8.41 14.56
CA THR A 44 17.43 9.46 13.52
C THR A 44 16.00 9.81 13.09
N LEU A 45 15.00 9.15 13.66
CA LEU A 45 13.59 9.52 13.54
C LEU A 45 13.29 10.74 14.43
N ASP A 46 13.94 11.84 14.08
CA ASP A 46 13.75 13.10 14.75
C ASP A 46 12.28 13.51 14.54
N SER A 47 11.55 13.69 15.64
CA SER A 47 10.11 13.98 15.69
C SER A 47 9.73 15.34 15.07
N SER A 48 10.70 16.02 14.47
CA SER A 48 10.62 17.35 13.86
C SER A 48 10.08 17.32 12.42
N ASN A 49 10.18 16.20 11.70
CA ASN A 49 9.65 16.09 10.33
C ASN A 49 8.20 15.57 10.31
N ASN A 50 7.24 16.47 10.52
CA ASN A 50 5.79 16.20 10.50
C ASN A 50 5.29 15.43 9.27
N ILE A 51 5.93 15.60 8.11
CA ILE A 51 5.53 14.92 6.87
C ILE A 51 5.82 13.41 6.94
N PHE A 52 6.96 13.00 7.48
CA PHE A 52 7.28 11.57 7.62
C PHE A 52 6.40 10.90 8.68
N ALA A 53 6.10 11.60 9.78
CA ALA A 53 5.15 11.12 10.78
C ALA A 53 3.76 10.90 10.16
N LEU A 54 3.28 11.84 9.33
CA LEU A 54 2.02 11.69 8.60
C LEU A 54 2.06 10.52 7.62
N MET A 55 3.13 10.37 6.84
CA MET A 55 3.30 9.24 5.92
C MET A 55 3.29 7.90 6.66
N ASN A 56 3.94 7.83 7.84
CA ASN A 56 3.95 6.63 8.67
C ASN A 56 2.57 6.29 9.24
N LEU A 57 1.80 7.30 9.67
CA LEU A 57 0.42 7.11 10.13
C LEU A 57 -0.47 6.57 9.01
N LEU A 58 -0.35 7.11 7.80
CA LEU A 58 -1.09 6.63 6.63
C LEU A 58 -0.65 5.24 6.18
N GLY A 59 0.63 4.89 6.39
CA GLY A 59 1.20 3.56 6.14
C GLY A 59 0.97 2.54 7.27
N GLY A 60 0.28 2.90 8.35
CA GLY A 60 -0.02 2.00 9.47
C GLY A 60 1.18 1.62 10.35
N GLY A 61 2.22 2.47 10.38
CA GLY A 61 3.47 2.21 11.11
C GLY A 61 4.50 1.38 10.32
N ALA A 62 4.16 0.95 9.11
CA ALA A 62 4.99 0.09 8.27
C ALA A 62 6.25 0.80 7.74
N LEU A 63 6.21 2.12 7.64
CA LEU A 63 7.29 2.97 7.13
C LEU A 63 8.37 3.19 8.20
N GLN A 64 7.98 3.37 9.47
CA GLN A 64 8.90 3.50 10.60
C GLN A 64 9.87 2.33 10.72
N ASN A 65 9.38 1.12 10.50
CA ASN A 65 10.18 -0.11 10.58
C ASN A 65 10.83 -0.49 9.24
N PHE A 66 10.71 0.36 8.21
CA PHE A 66 11.13 0.06 6.84
C PHE A 66 10.70 -1.34 6.38
N SER A 67 9.44 -1.68 6.66
CA SER A 67 8.91 -3.01 6.39
C SER A 67 8.72 -3.30 4.90
N ILE A 68 8.49 -4.57 4.57
CA ILE A 68 8.11 -4.98 3.21
C ILE A 68 6.83 -4.25 2.74
N PHE A 69 5.98 -3.83 3.68
CA PHE A 69 4.74 -3.07 3.42
C PHE A 69 4.88 -1.57 3.64
N ALA A 70 6.09 -1.01 3.71
CA ALA A 70 6.32 0.41 4.01
C ALA A 70 5.57 1.39 3.08
N LEU A 71 5.39 1.03 1.81
CA LEU A 71 4.60 1.81 0.85
C LEU A 71 3.09 1.75 1.12
N GLY A 72 2.62 0.69 1.77
CA GLY A 72 1.21 0.44 2.06
C GLY A 72 0.32 0.50 0.81
N VAL A 73 -0.86 1.10 0.97
CA VAL A 73 -1.84 1.33 -0.11
C VAL A 73 -1.66 2.69 -0.79
N SER A 74 -0.72 3.53 -0.34
CA SER A 74 -0.55 4.90 -0.83
C SER A 74 -0.33 4.97 -2.36
N PRO A 75 0.54 4.15 -2.99
CA PRO A 75 0.73 4.18 -4.43
C PRO A 75 -0.56 3.94 -5.21
N TYR A 76 -1.45 3.06 -4.70
CA TYR A 76 -2.72 2.74 -5.33
C TYR A 76 -3.72 3.89 -5.22
N ILE A 77 -3.83 4.50 -4.04
CA ILE A 77 -4.71 5.66 -3.81
C ILE A 77 -4.28 6.80 -4.74
N THR A 78 -2.98 7.08 -4.83
CA THR A 78 -2.46 8.11 -5.73
C THR A 78 -2.73 7.77 -7.20
N ALA A 79 -2.50 6.53 -7.63
CA ALA A 79 -2.81 6.10 -8.99
C ALA A 79 -4.30 6.27 -9.33
N GLN A 80 -5.19 5.89 -8.40
CA GLN A 80 -6.63 6.01 -8.58
C GLN A 80 -7.05 7.47 -8.73
N ILE A 81 -6.50 8.38 -7.92
CA ILE A 81 -6.76 9.82 -8.05
C ILE A 81 -6.28 10.33 -9.41
N ILE A 82 -5.08 9.95 -9.85
CA ILE A 82 -4.56 10.37 -11.17
C ILE A 82 -5.48 9.90 -12.30
N ILE A 83 -5.87 8.62 -12.31
CA ILE A 83 -6.77 8.08 -13.32
C ILE A 83 -8.14 8.75 -13.27
N GLN A 84 -8.65 9.03 -12.07
CA GLN A 84 -9.93 9.73 -11.90
C GLN A 84 -9.87 11.15 -12.46
N LEU A 85 -8.79 11.91 -12.20
CA LEU A 85 -8.58 13.25 -12.76
C LEU A 85 -8.40 13.21 -14.28
N LEU A 86 -7.63 12.26 -14.80
CA LEU A 86 -7.44 12.09 -16.25
C LEU A 86 -8.75 11.74 -16.97
N SER A 87 -9.63 11.00 -16.30
CA SER A 87 -10.93 10.60 -16.83
C SER A 87 -11.96 11.75 -16.84
N MET A 88 -11.73 12.83 -16.10
CA MET A 88 -12.70 13.92 -15.99
C MET A 88 -12.75 14.76 -17.27
N ASP A 89 -11.64 15.22 -17.83
CA ASP A 89 -11.65 16.01 -19.09
C ASP A 89 -10.28 16.08 -19.81
N VAL A 90 -9.30 15.24 -19.45
CA VAL A 90 -7.94 15.31 -20.02
C VAL A 90 -7.74 14.28 -21.13
N LEU A 91 -8.27 13.07 -20.98
CA LEU A 91 -8.14 11.98 -21.94
C LEU A 91 -9.53 11.48 -22.40
N PRO A 92 -9.94 11.74 -23.66
CA PRO A 92 -11.26 11.34 -24.17
C PRO A 92 -11.42 9.81 -24.16
N ALA A 93 -10.34 9.06 -24.41
CA ALA A 93 -10.35 7.59 -24.33
C ALA A 93 -10.74 7.06 -22.94
N LEU A 94 -10.30 7.70 -21.86
CA LEU A 94 -10.65 7.31 -20.49
C LEU A 94 -12.09 7.74 -20.13
N SER A 95 -12.52 8.91 -20.58
CA SER A 95 -13.90 9.40 -20.42
C SER A 95 -14.91 8.49 -21.14
N GLU A 96 -14.59 8.04 -22.36
CA GLU A 96 -15.40 7.08 -23.11
C GLU A 96 -15.47 5.71 -22.42
N LEU A 97 -14.34 5.20 -21.91
CA LEU A 97 -14.33 3.99 -21.10
C LEU A 97 -15.21 4.14 -19.86
N ASN A 98 -15.19 5.30 -19.20
CA ASN A 98 -16.05 5.53 -18.03
C ASN A 98 -17.55 5.49 -18.40
N LYS A 99 -17.91 5.94 -19.62
CA LYS A 99 -19.28 5.88 -20.16
C LYS A 99 -19.73 4.48 -20.59
N GLN A 100 -18.80 3.54 -20.83
CA GLN A 100 -19.09 2.14 -21.23
C GLN A 100 -19.56 1.22 -20.07
N GLY A 101 -19.86 1.78 -18.89
CA GLY A 101 -20.41 1.03 -17.76
C GLY A 101 -19.44 0.01 -17.18
N GLN A 102 -19.88 -1.24 -16.96
CA GLN A 102 -19.07 -2.25 -16.27
C GLN A 102 -17.81 -2.68 -17.03
N TYR A 103 -17.88 -2.74 -18.37
CA TYR A 103 -16.73 -3.16 -19.19
C TYR A 103 -15.59 -2.13 -19.12
N GLY A 104 -15.93 -0.85 -19.24
CA GLY A 104 -14.93 0.21 -19.16
C GLY A 104 -14.38 0.43 -17.75
N ARG A 105 -15.19 0.22 -16.71
CA ARG A 105 -14.70 0.21 -15.31
C ARG A 105 -13.58 -0.81 -15.10
N LYS A 106 -13.70 -2.03 -15.63
CA LYS A 106 -12.63 -3.04 -15.54
C LYS A 106 -11.35 -2.60 -16.23
N LYS A 107 -11.44 -1.94 -17.39
CA LYS A 107 -10.27 -1.41 -18.11
C LYS A 107 -9.58 -0.27 -17.34
N ILE A 108 -10.37 0.64 -16.76
CA ILE A 108 -9.86 1.73 -15.92
C ILE A 108 -9.17 1.17 -14.67
N GLU A 109 -9.73 0.13 -14.07
CA GLU A 109 -9.13 -0.56 -12.93
C GLU A 109 -7.79 -1.21 -13.31
N MET A 110 -7.72 -1.91 -14.45
CA MET A 110 -6.45 -2.46 -14.95
C MET A 110 -5.41 -1.35 -15.19
N ALA A 111 -5.80 -0.24 -15.82
CA ALA A 111 -4.91 0.90 -16.04
C ALA A 111 -4.40 1.48 -14.71
N THR A 112 -5.27 1.58 -13.70
CA THR A 112 -4.93 2.03 -12.35
C THR A 112 -3.91 1.08 -11.70
N ARG A 113 -4.09 -0.24 -11.84
CA ARG A 113 -3.14 -1.24 -11.31
C ARG A 113 -1.77 -1.15 -11.98
N TYR A 114 -1.72 -0.95 -13.31
CA TYR A 114 -0.44 -0.73 -14.02
C TYR A 114 0.24 0.57 -13.61
N LEU A 115 -0.53 1.65 -13.47
CA LEU A 115 0.00 2.93 -12.99
C LEU A 115 0.52 2.81 -11.57
N THR A 116 -0.18 2.07 -10.71
CA THR A 116 0.24 1.81 -9.33
C THR A 116 1.58 1.11 -9.28
N LEU A 117 1.81 0.10 -10.12
CA LEU A 117 3.09 -0.62 -10.17
C LEU A 117 4.25 0.33 -10.51
N MET A 118 4.06 1.20 -11.51
CA MET A 118 5.06 2.21 -11.90
C MET A 118 5.30 3.22 -10.78
N LEU A 119 4.24 3.76 -10.18
CA LEU A 119 4.36 4.71 -9.07
C LEU A 119 5.00 4.09 -7.84
N ALA A 120 4.68 2.84 -7.51
CA ALA A 120 5.27 2.13 -6.40
C ALA A 120 6.78 1.96 -6.60
N ALA A 121 7.25 1.66 -7.82
CA ALA A 121 8.67 1.55 -8.12
C ALA A 121 9.40 2.89 -7.94
N VAL A 122 8.83 3.99 -8.44
CA VAL A 122 9.40 5.34 -8.28
C VAL A 122 9.36 5.79 -6.82
N GLN A 123 8.27 5.54 -6.10
CA GLN A 123 8.14 5.87 -4.68
C GLN A 123 9.09 5.06 -3.81
N ALA A 124 9.25 3.75 -4.09
CA ALA A 124 10.22 2.90 -3.41
C ALA A 124 11.64 3.47 -3.55
N TYR A 125 12.03 3.78 -4.78
CA TYR A 125 13.33 4.40 -5.06
C TYR A 125 13.52 5.71 -4.28
N GLY A 126 12.53 6.61 -4.33
CA GLY A 126 12.59 7.89 -3.64
C GLY A 126 12.72 7.73 -2.12
N ILE A 127 11.90 6.87 -1.51
CA ILE A 127 11.93 6.63 -0.07
C ILE A 127 13.27 6.04 0.38
N ILE A 128 13.80 5.05 -0.35
CA ILE A 128 15.09 4.44 -0.02
C ILE A 128 16.22 5.48 -0.12
N GLN A 129 16.24 6.29 -1.19
CA GLN A 129 17.28 7.31 -1.38
C GLN A 129 17.21 8.39 -0.29
N THR A 130 16.01 8.86 0.04
CA THR A 130 15.82 9.85 1.10
C THR A 130 16.24 9.28 2.45
N ALA A 131 15.83 8.06 2.78
CA ALA A 131 16.18 7.44 4.06
C ALA A 131 17.68 7.14 4.19
N LYS A 132 18.36 6.81 3.09
CA LYS A 132 19.83 6.71 3.05
C LYS A 132 20.49 8.06 3.32
N ASN A 133 20.01 9.13 2.68
CA ASN A 133 20.59 10.47 2.84
C ASN A 133 20.38 11.05 4.25
N THR A 134 19.38 10.57 5.00
CA THR A 134 19.08 11.00 6.37
C THR A 134 19.63 10.04 7.44
N ASP A 135 20.49 9.09 7.06
CA ASP A 135 21.03 8.03 7.95
C ASP A 135 19.97 7.23 8.71
N TRP A 136 18.74 7.20 8.17
CA TRP A 136 17.62 6.47 8.76
C TRP A 136 17.71 4.97 8.50
N ILE A 137 18.24 4.61 7.33
CA ILE A 137 18.55 3.23 6.99
C ILE A 137 20.03 3.05 6.73
N THR A 138 20.57 1.92 7.17
CA THR A 138 21.89 1.44 6.77
C THR A 138 21.71 0.12 6.05
N PHE A 139 22.36 -0.02 4.89
CA PHE A 139 22.37 -1.29 4.18
C PHE A 139 23.30 -2.27 4.90
N THR A 140 22.79 -3.45 5.25
CA THR A 140 23.61 -4.51 5.84
C THR A 140 24.46 -5.24 4.80
N PHE A 141 24.07 -5.14 3.52
CA PHE A 141 24.80 -5.70 2.40
C PHE A 141 25.69 -4.65 1.74
N GLU A 142 26.66 -5.10 0.93
CA GLU A 142 27.38 -4.20 0.03
C GLU A 142 26.40 -3.42 -0.85
N GLU A 143 26.63 -2.11 -0.95
CA GLU A 143 25.82 -1.18 -1.74
C GLU A 143 26.05 -1.38 -3.25
N ASN A 144 25.52 -2.48 -3.77
CA ASN A 144 25.56 -2.81 -5.19
C ASN A 144 24.18 -2.56 -5.83
N PHE A 145 24.18 -2.18 -7.11
CA PHE A 145 22.95 -1.92 -7.88
C PHE A 145 21.96 -3.10 -7.81
N ILE A 146 22.46 -4.34 -7.78
CA ILE A 146 21.65 -5.56 -7.69
C ILE A 146 20.90 -5.65 -6.36
N ASN A 147 21.57 -5.38 -5.24
CA ASN A 147 20.97 -5.42 -3.90
C ASN A 147 19.92 -4.32 -3.76
N TYR A 148 20.19 -3.14 -4.32
CA TYR A 148 19.23 -2.04 -4.35
C TYR A 148 17.98 -2.40 -5.17
N ALA A 149 18.16 -2.92 -6.38
CA ALA A 149 17.05 -3.37 -7.24
C ALA A 149 16.23 -4.48 -6.58
N TYR A 150 16.88 -5.37 -5.81
CA TYR A 150 16.21 -6.40 -5.04
C TYR A 150 15.29 -5.81 -3.97
N VAL A 151 15.78 -4.87 -3.15
CA VAL A 151 14.97 -4.20 -2.12
C VAL A 151 13.78 -3.46 -2.73
N VAL A 152 14.01 -2.68 -3.79
CA VAL A 152 12.92 -2.00 -4.53
C VAL A 152 11.88 -3.01 -5.00
N THR A 153 12.30 -4.12 -5.61
CA THR A 153 11.37 -5.15 -6.10
C THR A 153 10.56 -5.77 -4.96
N VAL A 154 11.18 -6.03 -3.80
CA VAL A 154 10.50 -6.56 -2.62
C VAL A 154 9.46 -5.58 -2.08
N MET A 155 9.80 -4.29 -1.98
CA MET A 155 8.86 -3.25 -1.52
C MET A 155 7.69 -3.06 -2.49
N VAL A 156 7.96 -3.07 -3.80
CA VAL A 156 6.92 -3.01 -4.83
C VAL A 156 6.00 -4.23 -4.75
N ALA A 157 6.58 -5.43 -4.64
CA ALA A 157 5.80 -6.66 -4.45
C ALA A 157 4.95 -6.60 -3.17
N GLY A 158 5.50 -6.06 -2.08
CA GLY A 158 4.78 -5.80 -0.84
C GLY A 158 3.58 -4.88 -1.04
N ALA A 159 3.77 -3.73 -1.70
CA ALA A 159 2.68 -2.79 -2.01
C ALA A 159 1.57 -3.42 -2.86
N MET A 160 1.94 -4.21 -3.87
CA MET A 160 0.97 -4.95 -4.71
C MET A 160 0.21 -6.01 -3.91
N LEU A 161 0.89 -6.68 -2.97
CA LEU A 161 0.26 -7.64 -2.07
C LEU A 161 -0.73 -6.93 -1.13
N VAL A 162 -0.38 -5.77 -0.57
CA VAL A 162 -1.28 -4.98 0.29
C VAL A 162 -2.53 -4.54 -0.50
N MET A 163 -2.37 -4.06 -1.73
CA MET A 163 -3.50 -3.74 -2.62
C MET A 163 -4.41 -4.98 -2.79
N TRP A 164 -3.82 -6.13 -3.09
CA TRP A 164 -4.57 -7.37 -3.26
C TRP A 164 -5.30 -7.81 -1.99
N LEU A 165 -4.69 -7.66 -0.81
CA LEU A 165 -5.35 -7.91 0.48
C LEU A 165 -6.56 -6.97 0.68
N GLY A 166 -6.43 -5.71 0.29
CA GLY A 166 -7.54 -4.75 0.28
C GLY A 166 -8.70 -5.23 -0.59
N ASP A 167 -8.41 -5.68 -1.81
CA ASP A 167 -9.42 -6.25 -2.73
C ASP A 167 -10.13 -7.48 -2.14
N GLN A 168 -9.38 -8.34 -1.45
CA GLN A 168 -9.96 -9.51 -0.78
C GLN A 168 -10.92 -9.09 0.35
N ILE A 169 -10.57 -8.07 1.14
CA ILE A 169 -11.47 -7.53 2.17
C ILE A 169 -12.76 -7.01 1.52
N THR A 170 -12.67 -6.26 0.42
CA THR A 170 -13.85 -5.73 -0.30
C THR A 170 -14.73 -6.85 -0.85
N SER A 171 -14.14 -7.93 -1.36
CA SER A 171 -14.90 -9.02 -1.97
C SER A 171 -15.52 -9.99 -0.96
N LYS A 172 -14.80 -10.33 0.12
CA LYS A 172 -15.16 -11.44 1.03
C LYS A 172 -15.28 -11.02 2.50
N GLY A 173 -14.73 -9.88 2.87
CA GLY A 173 -14.76 -9.36 4.23
C GLY A 173 -15.93 -8.42 4.47
N ILE A 174 -15.85 -7.71 5.59
CA ILE A 174 -16.57 -6.46 5.80
C ILE A 174 -15.70 -5.36 5.21
N GLY A 175 -16.03 -4.93 4.00
CA GLY A 175 -15.29 -3.94 3.23
C GLY A 175 -16.14 -2.71 2.87
N ASN A 176 -15.42 -1.68 2.43
CA ASN A 176 -15.90 -0.33 2.09
C ASN A 176 -16.81 -0.30 0.85
#